data_AF-A0A699R071-F1
#
_entry.id   AF-A0A699R071-F1
#
_cell.length_a   1.000
_cell.length_b   1.000
_cell.length_c   1.000
_cell.angle_alpha   90.00
_cell.angle_beta   90.00
_cell.angle_gamma   90.00
#
_symmetry.space_group_name_H-M   'P 1'
#
loop_
_entity.id
_entity.type
_entity.pdbx_description
1 polymer ?
#
loop_
_entity_poly.entity_id
_entity_poly.type
_entity_poly.pdbx_seq_one_letter_code
_entity_poly.pdbx_strand_id
1 'polypeptide(L)'
;MSLLFYLLQIVQIYLWIIDSGCSKHMTSNHALLANFVEKFLGTVHFGNNDFVVIAGYGDVVIGSMTIKKVYFVKGLGHNLFSVRQFCDKGLEAAFQKSTCFVRNEDGVDFLTGDRSSNLYTIALNEVASNSST
;
A
#
# COMPACT_ATOMS: atom_id res chain seq x y z
N MET A 1 25.45 1.63 10.63
CA MET A 1 23.99 1.70 10.43
C MET A 1 23.39 2.27 11.73
N SER A 2 22.81 3.46 11.72
CA SER A 2 22.40 4.20 12.94
C SER A 2 20.94 3.92 13.33
N LEU A 3 20.58 4.15 14.60
CA LEU A 3 19.20 4.04 15.10
C LEU A 3 18.18 4.85 14.27
N LEU A 4 18.60 6.00 13.74
CA LEU A 4 17.79 6.83 12.84
C LEU A 4 17.44 6.10 11.54
N PHE A 5 18.38 5.34 10.96
CA PHE A 5 18.13 4.57 9.75
C PHE A 5 17.10 3.45 9.99
N TYR A 6 17.19 2.77 11.13
CA TYR A 6 16.20 1.77 11.53
C TYR A 6 14.81 2.38 11.74
N LEU A 7 14.71 3.54 12.40
CA LEU A 7 13.43 4.24 12.58
C LEU A 7 12.81 4.64 11.25
N LEU A 8 13.59 5.19 10.31
CA LEU A 8 13.11 5.53 8.97
C LEU A 8 12.64 4.29 8.20
N GLN A 9 13.36 3.18 8.32
CA GLN A 9 12.96 1.91 7.72
C GLN A 9 11.66 1.36 8.33
N ILE A 10 11.48 1.46 9.65
CA ILE A 10 10.23 1.11 10.35
C ILE A 10 9.07 1.96 9.85
N VAL A 11 9.24 3.28 9.75
CA VAL A 11 8.18 4.17 9.22
C VAL A 11 7.80 3.77 7.79
N GLN A 12 8.79 3.47 6.95
CA GLN A 12 8.56 3.10 5.56
C GLN A 12 7.86 1.74 5.38
N ILE A 13 7.94 0.86 6.38
CA ILE A 13 7.23 -0.42 6.39
C ILE A 13 5.71 -0.20 6.47
N TYR A 14 5.25 0.79 7.22
CA TYR A 14 3.82 1.07 7.44
C TYR A 14 3.24 2.11 6.49
N LEU A 15 4.09 2.79 5.72
CA LEU A 15 3.69 3.87 4.83
C LEU A 15 3.35 3.33 3.43
N TRP A 16 2.19 3.73 2.92
CA TRP A 16 1.71 3.38 1.59
C TRP A 16 1.56 4.62 0.74
N ILE A 17 2.27 4.69 -0.39
CA ILE A 17 2.13 5.78 -1.36
C ILE A 17 0.89 5.51 -2.22
N ILE A 18 0.02 6.52 -2.35
CA ILE A 18 -1.08 6.47 -3.30
C ILE A 18 -0.54 6.91 -4.66
N ASP A 19 -0.52 5.98 -5.61
CA ASP A 19 0.14 6.18 -6.90
C ASP A 19 -0.81 5.86 -8.06
N SER A 20 -1.03 6.85 -8.92
CA SER A 20 -1.83 6.71 -10.14
C SER A 20 -1.05 6.09 -11.30
N GLY A 21 0.29 6.17 -11.29
CA GLY A 21 1.16 5.49 -12.24
C GLY A 21 1.31 4.00 -11.96
N CYS A 22 0.91 3.56 -10.77
CA CYS A 22 1.02 2.18 -10.33
C CYS A 22 -0.14 1.32 -10.86
N SER A 23 0.17 0.21 -11.52
CA SER A 23 -0.83 -0.68 -12.13
C SER A 23 -1.49 -1.63 -11.13
N LYS A 24 -0.82 -1.92 -10.00
CA LYS A 24 -1.25 -2.89 -8.99
C LYS A 24 -0.90 -2.42 -7.58
N HIS A 25 -1.73 -2.69 -6.57
CA HIS A 25 -1.31 -2.57 -5.18
C HIS A 25 -0.13 -3.52 -4.94
N MET A 26 0.95 -3.01 -4.36
CA MET A 26 2.22 -3.73 -4.26
C MET A 26 2.93 -3.44 -2.94
N THR A 27 3.61 -4.45 -2.40
CA THR A 27 4.47 -4.32 -1.21
C THR A 27 5.66 -5.28 -1.31
N SER A 28 6.80 -4.90 -0.73
CA SER A 28 7.91 -5.83 -0.46
C SER A 28 7.88 -6.38 0.97
N ASN A 29 6.93 -5.94 1.80
CA ASN A 29 6.79 -6.42 3.16
C ASN A 29 5.77 -7.56 3.23
N HIS A 30 6.29 -8.78 3.32
CA HIS A 30 5.49 -9.99 3.47
C HIS A 30 4.63 -9.98 4.76
N ALA A 31 5.06 -9.31 5.83
CA ALA A 31 4.32 -9.27 7.09
C ALA A 31 2.95 -8.58 6.98
N LEU A 32 2.75 -7.72 5.96
CA LEU A 32 1.47 -7.03 5.72
C LEU A 32 0.44 -7.90 5.00
N LEU A 33 0.83 -9.09 4.54
CA LEU A 33 0.02 -9.92 3.64
C LEU A 33 -0.58 -11.12 4.38
N ALA A 34 -1.89 -11.06 4.62
CA ALA A 34 -2.69 -12.21 4.99
C ALA A 34 -2.97 -13.09 3.76
N ASN A 35 -3.34 -14.36 3.98
CA ASN A 35 -3.70 -15.31 2.92
C ASN A 35 -2.66 -15.40 1.78
N PHE A 36 -1.37 -15.30 2.13
CA PHE A 36 -0.31 -15.21 1.13
C PHE A 36 -0.23 -16.47 0.28
N VAL A 37 -0.12 -16.27 -1.03
CA VAL A 37 0.12 -17.31 -2.03
C VAL A 37 1.44 -16.99 -2.72
N GLU A 38 2.46 -17.81 -2.45
CA GLU A 38 3.72 -17.74 -3.17
C GLU A 38 3.53 -18.27 -4.60
N LYS A 39 3.77 -17.40 -5.59
CA LYS A 39 3.61 -17.73 -7.01
C LYS A 39 4.32 -16.70 -7.87
N PHE A 40 5.08 -17.18 -8.85
CA PHE A 40 5.59 -16.30 -9.90
C PHE A 40 4.42 -15.79 -10.76
N LEU A 41 4.24 -14.46 -10.77
CA LEU A 41 3.17 -13.80 -11.53
C LEU A 41 3.68 -12.91 -12.68
N GLY A 42 5.00 -12.80 -12.84
CA GLY A 42 5.63 -11.94 -13.83
C GLY A 42 6.59 -10.94 -13.19
N THR A 43 6.76 -9.79 -13.85
CA THR A 43 7.67 -8.72 -13.41
C THR A 43 6.98 -7.37 -13.39
N VAL A 44 7.48 -6.48 -12.55
CA VAL A 44 7.13 -5.06 -12.53
C VAL A 44 8.23 -4.31 -13.24
N HIS A 45 7.86 -3.42 -14.17
CA HIS A 45 8.78 -2.49 -14.81
C HIS A 45 8.67 -1.11 -14.18
N PHE A 46 9.82 -0.52 -13.88
CA PHE A 46 9.92 0.83 -13.34
C PHE A 46 10.17 1.85 -14.45
N GLY A 47 9.94 3.13 -14.15
CA GLY A 47 10.17 4.22 -15.11
C GLY A 47 11.64 4.38 -15.53
N ASN A 48 12.58 3.77 -14.80
CA ASN A 48 14.00 3.71 -15.14
C ASN A 48 14.39 2.47 -15.96
N ASN A 49 13.42 1.71 -16.47
CA ASN A 49 13.57 0.45 -17.20
C ASN A 49 14.08 -0.74 -16.39
N ASP A 50 14.34 -0.58 -15.08
CA ASP A 50 14.60 -1.73 -14.21
C ASP A 50 13.35 -2.58 -14.06
N PHE A 51 13.55 -3.84 -13.68
CA PHE A 51 12.46 -4.75 -13.38
C PHE A 51 12.73 -5.61 -12.15
N VAL A 52 11.65 -6.00 -11.49
CA VAL A 52 11.66 -6.87 -10.31
C VAL A 52 10.58 -7.94 -10.42
N VAL A 53 10.79 -9.07 -9.74
CA VAL A 53 9.88 -10.22 -9.80
C VAL A 53 8.69 -10.03 -8.84
N ILE A 54 7.50 -10.34 -9.34
CA ILE A 54 6.31 -10.54 -8.52
C ILE A 54 6.34 -11.98 -8.02
N ALA A 55 6.65 -12.16 -6.74
CA ALA A 55 6.89 -13.46 -6.12
C ALA A 55 5.64 -14.06 -5.45
N GLY A 56 4.54 -13.33 -5.40
CA GLY A 56 3.27 -13.83 -4.91
C GLY A 56 2.25 -12.72 -4.74
N TYR A 57 1.18 -13.03 -4.03
CA TYR A 57 0.18 -12.05 -3.62
C TYR A 57 -0.47 -12.46 -2.31
N GLY A 58 -1.04 -11.49 -1.61
CA GLY A 58 -1.89 -11.72 -0.44
C GLY A 58 -2.90 -10.61 -0.30
N ASP A 59 -3.52 -10.53 0.87
CA ASP A 59 -4.51 -9.52 1.19
C ASP A 59 -3.97 -8.60 2.30
N VAL A 60 -4.21 -7.30 2.18
CA VAL A 60 -3.93 -6.34 3.25
C VAL A 60 -5.24 -6.04 3.98
N VAL A 61 -5.27 -6.30 5.29
CA VAL A 61 -6.45 -6.09 6.14
C VAL A 61 -6.26 -4.79 6.94
N ILE A 62 -7.25 -3.89 6.86
CA ILE A 62 -7.23 -2.56 7.47
C ILE A 62 -8.56 -2.37 8.20
N GLY A 63 -8.58 -2.65 9.50
CA GLY A 63 -9.84 -2.69 10.27
C GLY A 63 -10.81 -3.70 9.65
N SER A 64 -12.00 -3.23 9.25
CA SER A 64 -13.01 -4.05 8.55
C SER A 64 -12.82 -4.13 7.03
N MET A 65 -11.91 -3.34 6.46
CA MET A 65 -11.65 -3.32 5.03
C MET A 65 -10.56 -4.33 4.64
N THR A 66 -10.71 -4.99 3.49
CA THR A 66 -9.68 -5.88 2.93
C THR A 66 -9.34 -5.48 1.51
N ILE A 67 -8.06 -5.17 1.28
CA ILE A 67 -7.51 -4.94 -0.05
C ILE A 67 -6.98 -6.28 -0.56
N LYS A 68 -7.79 -6.90 -1.42
CA LYS A 68 -7.49 -8.22 -1.98
C LYS A 68 -6.40 -8.18 -3.05
N LYS A 69 -5.62 -9.26 -3.15
CA LYS A 69 -4.62 -9.51 -4.21
C LYS A 69 -3.59 -8.38 -4.34
N VAL A 70 -3.03 -7.93 -3.22
CA VAL A 70 -1.85 -7.08 -3.18
C VAL A 70 -0.64 -7.93 -3.57
N TYR A 71 0.14 -7.44 -4.53
CA TYR A 71 1.28 -8.16 -5.07
C TYR A 71 2.50 -8.02 -4.17
N PHE A 72 3.15 -9.16 -3.92
CA PHE A 72 4.43 -9.21 -3.23
C PHE A 72 5.56 -9.11 -4.25
N VAL A 73 6.32 -8.01 -4.15
CA VAL A 73 7.37 -7.67 -5.11
C VAL A 73 8.70 -7.57 -4.37
N LYS A 74 9.57 -8.57 -4.59
CA LYS A 74 10.88 -8.60 -3.93
C LYS A 74 11.72 -7.41 -4.40
N GLY A 75 12.27 -6.65 -3.46
CA GLY A 75 13.12 -5.49 -3.74
C GLY A 75 12.36 -4.19 -4.04
N LEU A 76 11.03 -4.15 -3.91
CA LEU A 76 10.29 -2.89 -4.00
C LEU A 76 10.63 -1.97 -2.82
N GLY A 77 11.00 -0.72 -3.10
CA GLY A 77 11.45 0.23 -2.07
C GLY A 77 10.35 0.84 -1.21
N HIS A 78 9.10 0.86 -1.70
CA HIS A 78 7.95 1.48 -1.04
C HIS A 78 6.69 0.66 -1.27
N ASN A 79 5.76 0.65 -0.31
CA ASN A 79 4.44 0.09 -0.54
C ASN A 79 3.61 1.05 -1.38
N LEU A 80 2.90 0.52 -2.37
CA LEU A 80 2.14 1.30 -3.33
C LEU A 80 0.69 0.85 -3.33
N PHE A 81 -0.22 1.81 -3.27
CA PHE A 81 -1.60 1.62 -3.63
C PHE A 81 -1.87 2.16 -5.03
N SER A 82 -2.39 1.31 -5.92
CA SER A 82 -2.86 1.72 -7.23
C SER A 82 -4.18 2.49 -7.13
N VAL A 83 -4.19 3.75 -7.56
CA VAL A 83 -5.43 4.55 -7.70
C VAL A 83 -6.41 3.85 -8.64
N ARG A 84 -5.91 3.31 -9.76
CA ARG A 84 -6.75 2.61 -10.74
C ARG A 84 -7.57 1.50 -10.12
N GLN A 85 -6.96 0.68 -9.26
CA GLN A 85 -7.66 -0.43 -8.61
C GLN A 85 -8.67 0.02 -7.55
N PHE A 86 -8.50 1.20 -6.95
CA PHE A 86 -9.57 1.80 -6.14
C PHE A 86 -10.73 2.24 -7.02
N CYS A 87 -10.46 2.93 -8.13
CA CYS A 87 -11.48 3.35 -9.08
C CYS A 87 -12.25 2.18 -9.70
N ASP A 88 -11.58 1.09 -10.06
CA ASP A 88 -12.21 -0.13 -10.60
C ASP A 88 -13.20 -0.77 -9.59
N LYS A 89 -13.11 -0.42 -8.30
CA LYS A 89 -14.02 -0.86 -7.23
C LYS A 89 -15.08 0.18 -6.86
N GLY A 90 -15.21 1.28 -7.61
CA GLY A 90 -16.14 2.36 -7.32
C GLY A 90 -15.69 3.28 -6.17
N LEU A 91 -14.41 3.25 -5.79
CA LEU A 91 -13.87 4.17 -4.81
C LEU A 91 -13.20 5.37 -5.49
N GLU A 92 -13.32 6.53 -4.87
CA GLU A 92 -12.62 7.74 -5.27
C GLU A 92 -11.32 7.85 -4.46
N ALA A 93 -10.19 8.09 -5.15
CA ALA A 93 -8.98 8.58 -4.52
C ALA A 93 -8.85 10.07 -4.82
N ALA A 94 -8.93 10.92 -3.79
CA ALA A 94 -8.79 12.36 -3.98
C ALA A 94 -7.63 12.95 -3.19
N PHE A 95 -7.08 14.02 -3.76
CA PHE A 95 -5.84 14.65 -3.34
C PHE A 95 -6.08 16.12 -3.10
N GLN A 96 -5.72 16.60 -1.92
CA GLN A 96 -5.83 17.98 -1.50
C GLN A 96 -4.45 18.54 -1.12
N LYS A 97 -4.35 19.83 -0.83
CA LYS A 97 -3.06 20.51 -0.58
C LYS A 97 -2.15 19.80 0.43
N SER A 98 -2.73 19.21 1.48
CA SER A 98 -1.98 18.54 2.57
C SER A 98 -2.45 17.13 2.88
N THR A 99 -3.51 16.64 2.23
CA THR A 99 -4.16 15.37 2.60
C THR A 99 -4.58 14.60 1.35
N CYS A 100 -4.80 13.31 1.50
CA CYS A 100 -5.48 12.48 0.53
C CYS A 100 -6.46 11.54 1.22
N PHE A 101 -7.44 11.04 0.49
CA PHE A 101 -8.36 10.04 1.02
C PHE A 101 -8.81 9.07 -0.08
N VAL A 102 -9.19 7.88 0.36
CA VAL A 102 -9.91 6.89 -0.43
C VAL A 102 -11.30 6.77 0.16
N ARG A 103 -12.33 7.10 -0.61
CA ARG A 103 -13.72 7.20 -0.13
C ARG A 103 -14.71 6.50 -1.04
N ASN A 104 -15.88 6.15 -0.49
CA ASN A 104 -16.99 5.64 -1.28
C ASN A 104 -17.81 6.77 -1.94
N GLU A 105 -18.81 6.38 -2.72
CA GLU A 105 -19.73 7.30 -3.41
C GLU A 105 -20.55 8.18 -2.44
N ASP A 106 -20.78 7.71 -1.20
CA ASP A 106 -21.46 8.48 -0.15
C ASP A 106 -20.55 9.52 0.54
N GLY A 107 -19.28 9.60 0.16
CA GLY A 107 -18.29 10.51 0.74
C GLY A 107 -17.68 10.05 2.06
N VAL A 108 -17.87 8.78 2.45
CA VAL A 108 -17.27 8.18 3.63
C VAL A 108 -15.83 7.78 3.33
N ASP A 109 -14.88 8.36 4.06
CA ASP A 109 -13.45 8.07 3.95
C ASP A 109 -13.12 6.72 4.61
N PHE A 110 -12.61 5.76 3.82
CA PHE A 110 -12.07 4.49 4.33
C PHE A 110 -10.60 4.59 4.72
N LEU A 111 -9.84 5.39 3.98
CA LEU A 111 -8.44 5.66 4.24
C LEU A 111 -8.21 7.15 4.17
N THR A 112 -7.45 7.67 5.11
CA THR A 112 -6.99 9.06 5.13
C THR A 112 -5.47 9.06 5.20
N GLY A 113 -4.85 9.96 4.46
CA GLY A 113 -3.42 10.14 4.42
C GLY A 113 -3.02 11.59 4.33
N ASP A 114 -1.73 11.82 4.49
CA ASP A 114 -1.12 13.14 4.48
C ASP A 114 -0.19 13.29 3.29
N ARG A 115 0.02 14.54 2.88
CA ARG A 115 1.06 14.90 1.92
C ARG A 115 2.36 15.22 2.65
N SER A 116 3.37 14.36 2.51
CA SER A 116 4.70 14.55 3.09
C SER A 116 5.78 14.42 2.01
N SER A 117 6.76 15.32 2.01
CA SER A 117 7.86 15.32 1.02
C SER A 117 7.39 15.23 -0.44
N ASN A 118 6.28 15.91 -0.75
CA ASN A 118 5.59 15.88 -2.06
C ASN A 118 4.94 14.55 -2.47
N LEU A 119 4.88 13.56 -1.57
CA LEU A 119 4.15 12.32 -1.77
C LEU A 119 2.88 12.29 -0.92
N TYR A 120 1.85 11.63 -1.42
CA TYR A 120 0.63 11.35 -0.66
C TYR A 120 0.70 9.95 -0.09
N THR A 121 0.59 9.86 1.23
CA THR A 121 0.88 8.63 1.92
C THR A 121 -0.15 8.31 2.99
N ILE A 122 -0.54 7.04 3.06
CA ILE A 122 -1.43 6.49 4.07
C ILE A 122 -0.59 5.65 5.02
N ALA A 123 -0.58 6.01 6.30
CA ALA A 123 0.05 5.21 7.33
C ALA A 123 -0.93 4.12 7.79
N LEU A 124 -0.58 2.86 7.55
CA LEU A 124 -1.32 1.73 8.09
C LEU A 124 -0.65 1.30 9.38
N ASN A 125 -1.17 1.76 10.51
CA ASN A 125 -0.77 1.19 11.78
C ASN A 125 -1.44 -0.19 11.91
N GLU A 126 -0.67 -1.22 12.28
CA GLU A 126 -1.29 -2.39 12.91
C GLU A 126 -1.92 -1.89 14.22
N VAL A 127 -3.19 -1.49 14.18
CA VAL A 127 -4.01 -1.66 15.36
C VAL A 127 -4.22 -3.16 15.43
N ALA A 128 -3.35 -3.85 16.17
CA ALA A 128 -3.57 -5.21 16.60
C ALA A 128 -5.04 -5.28 17.01
N SER A 129 -5.81 -6.11 16.30
CA SER A 129 -7.14 -6.48 16.74
C SER A 129 -6.94 -7.17 18.08
N ASN A 130 -7.07 -6.41 19.18
CA ASN A 130 -7.46 -6.99 20.45
C ASN A 130 -8.86 -7.55 20.20
N SER A 131 -8.91 -8.79 19.71
CA SER A 131 -10.08 -9.64 19.85
C SER A 131 -10.26 -9.86 21.34
N SER A 132 -10.98 -8.93 21.98
CA SER A 132 -11.48 -9.11 23.33
C SER A 132 -12.75 -9.95 23.25
N THR A 133 -12.62 -11.18 23.78
CA THR A 133 -13.64 -12.17 24.18
C THR A 133 -14.57 -12.75 23.12
#